data_AF-S9QT59-F1
#
_entry.id   AF-S9QT59-F1
#
_cell.length_a   1.000
_cell.length_b   1.000
_cell.length_c   1.000
_cell.angle_alpha   90.00
_cell.angle_beta   90.00
_cell.angle_gamma   90.00
#
_symmetry.space_group_name_H-M   'P 1'
#
loop_
_entity.id
_entity.type
_entity.pdbx_description
1 polymer ?
#
loop_
_entity_poly.entity_id
_entity_poly.type
_entity_poly.pdbx_seq_one_letter_code
_entity_poly.pdbx_strand_id
1 'polypeptide(L)'
;MSSKLEDLLNSLEALAGQHPNEPESVATLKTAAKALHFIRSIGKLEDFWKYESVFGTKEHWPKPLRSFSSGDEARAWLRTQPDVPYAAVVEVAGSLHSAARTREGEWVLVRLPSIEELEG
;
A
#
# COMPACT_ATOMS: atom_id res chain seq x y z
N MET A 1 -19.16 -14.63 -18.34
CA MET A 1 -18.99 -13.29 -17.73
C MET A 1 -17.55 -13.22 -17.29
N SER A 2 -16.77 -12.31 -17.86
CA SER A 2 -15.37 -12.09 -17.45
C SER A 2 -15.35 -11.63 -16.00
N SER A 3 -14.42 -12.15 -15.19
CA SER A 3 -14.24 -11.65 -13.83
C SER A 3 -13.57 -10.28 -13.88
N LYS A 4 -13.88 -9.38 -12.93
CA LYS A 4 -13.26 -8.04 -12.82
C LYS A 4 -11.72 -8.07 -12.89
N LEU A 5 -11.11 -9.17 -12.43
CA LEU A 5 -9.67 -9.39 -12.53
C LEU A 5 -9.21 -9.68 -13.97
N GLU A 6 -9.93 -10.53 -14.71
CA GLU A 6 -9.59 -10.84 -16.10
C GLU A 6 -9.64 -9.58 -16.98
N ASP A 7 -10.66 -8.74 -16.78
CA ASP A 7 -10.77 -7.46 -17.49
C ASP A 7 -9.59 -6.51 -17.19
N LEU A 8 -9.17 -6.43 -15.92
CA LEU A 8 -8.01 -5.62 -15.53
C LEU A 8 -6.70 -6.17 -16.11
N LEU A 9 -6.49 -7.49 -16.06
CA LEU A 9 -5.29 -8.12 -16.63
C LEU A 9 -5.21 -7.90 -18.14
N ASN A 10 -6.33 -8.08 -18.86
CA ASN A 10 -6.40 -7.81 -20.30
C ASN A 10 -6.10 -6.34 -20.61
N SER A 11 -6.54 -5.40 -19.76
CA SER A 11 -6.26 -3.97 -19.93
C SER A 11 -4.78 -3.65 -19.71
N LEU A 12 -4.14 -4.25 -18.71
CA LEU A 12 -2.69 -4.10 -18.47
C LEU A 12 -1.86 -4.65 -19.64
N GLU A 13 -2.26 -5.78 -20.22
CA GLU A 13 -1.61 -6.34 -21.40
C GLU A 13 -1.78 -5.45 -22.64
N ALA A 14 -2.99 -4.94 -22.87
CA ALA A 14 -3.26 -4.00 -23.96
C ALA A 14 -2.42 -2.72 -23.84
N LEU A 15 -2.33 -2.14 -22.63
CA LEU A 15 -1.48 -0.99 -22.35
C LEU A 15 0.00 -1.31 -22.60
N ALA A 16 0.48 -2.46 -22.14
CA ALA A 16 1.86 -2.87 -22.41
C ALA A 16 2.13 -3.01 -23.93
N GLY A 17 1.14 -3.46 -24.70
CA GLY A 17 1.22 -3.54 -26.16
C GLY A 17 1.26 -2.19 -26.88
N GLN A 18 0.77 -1.12 -26.25
CA GLN A 18 0.79 0.25 -26.81
C GLN A 18 2.15 0.95 -26.64
N HIS A 19 2.97 0.49 -25.70
CA HIS A 19 4.30 1.05 -25.41
C HIS A 19 5.45 0.07 -25.73
N PRO A 20 5.52 -0.54 -26.93
CA PRO A 20 6.48 -1.60 -27.23
C PRO A 20 7.95 -1.12 -27.21
N ASN A 21 8.17 0.19 -27.36
CA ASN A 21 9.50 0.80 -27.35
C ASN A 21 9.93 1.33 -25.98
N GLU A 22 9.10 1.15 -24.94
CA GLU A 22 9.38 1.57 -23.57
C GLU A 22 9.50 0.34 -22.67
N PRO A 23 10.66 -0.34 -22.67
CA PRO A 23 10.82 -1.60 -21.96
C PRO A 23 10.59 -1.48 -20.44
N GLU A 24 10.88 -0.32 -19.86
CA GLU A 24 10.66 -0.04 -18.45
C GLU A 24 9.16 0.08 -18.10
N SER A 25 8.39 0.81 -18.92
CA SER A 25 6.93 0.92 -18.79
C SER A 25 6.27 -0.45 -18.91
N VAL A 26 6.66 -1.25 -19.90
CA VAL A 26 6.17 -2.62 -20.09
C VAL A 26 6.54 -3.52 -18.90
N ALA A 27 7.76 -3.43 -18.37
CA ALA A 27 8.19 -4.20 -17.22
C ALA A 27 7.39 -3.84 -15.96
N THR A 28 7.08 -2.56 -15.78
CA THR A 28 6.25 -2.05 -14.68
C THR A 28 4.83 -2.61 -14.75
N LEU A 29 4.18 -2.52 -15.92
CA LEU A 29 2.83 -3.05 -16.13
C LEU A 29 2.77 -4.57 -15.90
N LYS A 30 3.78 -5.32 -16.38
CA LYS A 30 3.90 -6.76 -16.11
C LYS A 30 4.08 -7.08 -14.63
N THR A 31 4.79 -6.22 -13.90
CA THR A 31 4.98 -6.37 -12.45
C THR A 31 3.67 -6.14 -11.69
N ALA A 32 2.89 -5.12 -12.09
CA ALA A 32 1.55 -4.89 -11.54
C ALA A 32 0.61 -6.09 -11.79
N ALA A 33 0.61 -6.66 -13.00
CA ALA A 33 -0.17 -7.86 -13.32
C ALA A 33 0.22 -9.06 -12.42
N LYS A 34 1.53 -9.27 -12.18
CA LYS A 34 2.02 -10.31 -11.26
C LYS A 34 1.55 -10.08 -9.81
N ALA A 35 1.50 -8.83 -9.35
CA ALA A 35 1.00 -8.50 -8.02
C ALA A 35 -0.48 -8.87 -7.87
N LEU A 36 -1.33 -8.60 -8.88
CA LEU A 36 -2.74 -9.00 -8.89
C LEU A 36 -2.90 -10.53 -8.86
N HIS A 37 -2.08 -11.25 -9.62
CA HIS A 37 -2.06 -12.72 -9.56
C HIS A 37 -1.65 -13.25 -8.18
N PHE A 38 -0.67 -12.60 -7.54
CA PHE A 38 -0.26 -12.96 -6.18
C PHE A 38 -1.38 -12.72 -5.16
N ILE A 39 -2.07 -11.57 -5.23
CA ILE A 39 -3.24 -11.27 -4.39
C ILE A 39 -4.33 -12.33 -4.56
N ARG A 40 -4.58 -12.76 -5.80
CA ARG A 40 -5.51 -13.87 -6.07
C ARG A 40 -5.02 -15.18 -5.46
N SER A 41 -3.74 -15.53 -5.61
CA SER A 41 -3.22 -16.83 -5.15
C SER A 41 -3.26 -16.98 -3.63
N ILE A 42 -3.19 -15.87 -2.88
CA ILE A 42 -3.36 -15.85 -1.42
C ILE A 42 -4.83 -15.69 -0.98
N GLY A 43 -5.79 -15.70 -1.91
CA GLY A 43 -7.23 -15.59 -1.62
C GLY A 43 -7.69 -14.20 -1.18
N LYS A 44 -6.94 -13.14 -1.48
CA LYS A 44 -7.20 -11.76 -1.02
C LYS A 44 -7.80 -10.84 -2.09
N LEU A 45 -8.31 -11.41 -3.17
CA LEU A 45 -8.84 -10.64 -4.30
C LEU A 45 -10.09 -9.84 -3.95
N GLU A 46 -11.02 -10.40 -3.17
CA GLU A 46 -12.22 -9.67 -2.73
C GLU A 46 -11.88 -8.54 -1.75
N ASP A 47 -10.97 -8.80 -0.80
CA ASP A 47 -10.44 -7.80 0.12
C ASP A 47 -9.79 -6.64 -0.65
N PHE A 48 -9.02 -6.93 -1.70
CA PHE A 48 -8.44 -5.93 -2.58
C PHE A 48 -9.51 -5.08 -3.28
N TRP A 49 -10.56 -5.69 -3.85
CA TRP A 49 -11.61 -4.91 -4.51
C TRP A 49 -12.42 -4.05 -3.56
N LYS A 50 -12.65 -4.54 -2.34
CA LYS A 50 -13.25 -3.74 -1.28
C LYS A 50 -12.35 -2.56 -0.92
N TYR A 51 -11.05 -2.80 -0.75
CA TYR A 51 -10.08 -1.76 -0.49
C TYR A 51 -10.07 -0.72 -1.60
N GLU A 52 -9.99 -1.14 -2.86
CA GLU A 52 -9.99 -0.25 -4.03
C GLU A 52 -11.25 0.62 -4.09
N SER A 53 -12.42 0.08 -3.76
CA SER A 53 -13.68 0.85 -3.79
C SER A 53 -13.73 2.00 -2.77
N VAL A 54 -12.89 1.95 -1.73
CA VAL A 54 -12.82 2.98 -0.68
C VAL A 54 -11.46 3.66 -0.60
N PHE A 55 -10.53 3.28 -1.48
CA PHE A 55 -9.17 3.82 -1.52
C PHE A 55 -9.22 5.32 -1.81
N GLY A 56 -8.38 6.10 -1.13
CA GLY A 56 -8.39 7.57 -1.22
C GLY A 56 -9.55 8.27 -0.49
N THR A 57 -10.55 7.54 0.04
CA THR A 57 -11.65 8.20 0.79
C THR A 57 -11.20 8.58 2.20
N LYS A 58 -11.47 9.82 2.63
CA LYS A 58 -11.13 10.33 3.97
C LYS A 58 -11.69 9.47 5.11
N GLU A 59 -12.84 8.83 4.90
CA GLU A 59 -13.48 7.97 5.88
C GLU A 59 -12.69 6.67 6.15
N HIS A 60 -12.13 6.09 5.09
CA HIS A 60 -11.36 4.84 5.16
C HIS A 60 -9.85 5.06 5.21
N TRP A 61 -9.42 6.32 5.15
CA TRP A 61 -8.03 6.70 5.28
C TRP A 61 -7.49 6.35 6.67
N PRO A 62 -6.27 5.79 6.80
CA PRO A 62 -5.74 5.39 8.10
C PRO A 62 -5.64 6.57 9.05
N LYS A 63 -6.21 6.42 10.25
CA LYS A 63 -6.16 7.44 11.30
C LYS A 63 -4.93 7.19 12.17
N PRO A 64 -4.04 8.19 12.35
CA PRO A 64 -2.88 7.99 13.19
C PRO A 64 -3.31 7.77 14.64
N LEU A 65 -2.73 6.77 15.29
CA LEU A 65 -2.88 6.54 16.73
C LEU A 65 -2.30 7.71 17.54
N ARG A 66 -1.21 8.28 17.03
CA ARG A 66 -0.49 9.39 17.63
C ARG A 66 0.36 10.12 16.59
N SER A 67 0.57 11.40 16.83
CA SER A 67 1.42 12.26 16.02
C SER A 67 2.72 12.60 16.75
N PHE A 68 3.83 12.65 16.02
CA PHE A 68 5.17 12.90 16.51
C PHE A 68 5.88 13.93 15.63
N SER A 69 6.82 14.67 16.23
CA SER A 69 7.63 15.65 15.50
C SER A 69 8.76 14.99 14.73
N SER A 70 9.23 13.81 15.18
CA SER A 70 10.33 13.08 14.56
C SER A 70 10.14 11.56 14.57
N GLY A 71 10.84 10.87 13.66
CA GLY A 71 10.82 9.41 13.61
C GLY A 71 11.48 8.75 14.82
N ASP A 72 12.45 9.42 15.45
CA ASP A 72 13.10 8.91 16.66
C ASP A 72 12.15 8.91 17.85
N GLU A 73 11.36 9.99 18.02
CA GLU A 73 10.30 10.05 19.04
C GLU A 73 9.24 8.95 18.82
N ALA A 74 8.81 8.77 17.57
CA ALA A 74 7.84 7.73 17.23
C ALA A 74 8.38 6.34 17.56
N ARG A 75 9.63 6.03 17.19
CA ARG A 75 10.28 4.74 17.51
C ARG A 75 10.49 4.56 19.00
N ALA A 76 10.89 5.60 19.73
CA ALA A 76 11.02 5.55 21.18
C ALA A 76 9.68 5.20 21.86
N TRP A 77 8.59 5.82 21.41
CA TRP A 77 7.24 5.49 21.88
C TRP A 77 6.82 4.06 21.51
N LEU A 78 7.06 3.61 20.27
CA LEU A 78 6.74 2.24 19.84
C LEU A 78 7.46 1.18 20.69
N ARG A 79 8.69 1.45 21.15
CA ARG A 79 9.42 0.53 22.05
C ARG A 79 8.79 0.41 23.43
N THR A 80 8.03 1.40 23.89
CA THR A 80 7.34 1.34 25.20
C THR A 80 5.95 0.72 25.10
N GLN A 81 5.45 0.47 23.88
CA GLN A 81 4.14 -0.14 23.71
C GLN A 81 4.25 -1.66 23.83
N PRO A 82 3.53 -2.28 24.78
CA PRO A 82 3.60 -3.73 25.01
C PRO A 82 2.96 -4.53 23.86
N ASP A 83 1.95 -3.96 23.19
CA ASP A 83 1.25 -4.59 22.08
C ASP A 83 0.77 -3.51 21.11
N VAL A 84 1.54 -3.28 20.05
CA VAL A 84 1.14 -2.33 18.99
C VAL A 84 0.25 -3.10 18.02
N PRO A 85 -0.97 -2.60 17.71
CA PRO A 85 -1.84 -3.23 16.73
C PRO A 85 -1.11 -3.47 15.39
N TYR A 86 -1.39 -4.60 14.74
CA TYR A 86 -0.86 -4.88 13.42
C TYR A 86 -1.23 -3.75 12.45
N ALA A 87 -0.24 -3.24 11.70
CA ALA A 87 -0.36 -2.10 10.80
C ALA A 87 -0.80 -0.79 11.49
N ALA A 88 -0.49 -0.61 12.78
CA ALA A 88 -0.66 0.67 13.46
C ALA A 88 -0.10 1.83 12.65
N VAL A 89 -0.89 2.89 12.51
CA VAL A 89 -0.47 4.10 11.81
C VAL A 89 -0.11 5.17 12.83
N VAL A 90 1.00 5.85 12.59
CA VAL A 90 1.43 7.04 13.33
C VAL A 90 1.67 8.17 12.34
N GLU A 91 1.52 9.40 12.79
CA GLU A 91 1.90 10.56 12.02
C GLU A 91 3.27 11.04 12.49
N VAL A 92 4.17 11.31 11.56
CA VAL A 92 5.50 11.81 11.84
C VAL A 92 5.78 12.97 10.92
N ALA A 93 6.02 14.15 11.50
CA ALA A 93 6.29 15.38 10.76
C ALA A 93 5.27 15.65 9.64
N GLY A 94 3.98 15.45 9.92
CA GLY A 94 2.88 15.68 8.96
C GLY A 94 2.64 14.56 7.95
N SER A 95 3.42 13.47 7.98
CA SER A 95 3.24 12.32 7.08
C SER A 95 2.81 11.06 7.84
N LEU A 96 1.86 10.32 7.27
CA LEU A 96 1.43 9.05 7.85
C LEU A 96 2.44 7.93 7.58
N HIS A 97 2.66 7.10 8.58
CA HIS A 97 3.55 5.95 8.51
C HIS A 97 2.88 4.73 9.14
N SER A 98 2.96 3.59 8.47
CA SER A 98 2.67 2.31 9.09
C SER A 98 3.88 1.84 9.89
N ALA A 99 3.64 1.49 11.16
CA ALA A 99 4.64 0.88 12.02
C ALA A 99 4.71 -0.62 11.75
N ALA A 100 5.91 -1.11 11.45
CA ALA A 100 6.18 -2.53 11.28
C ALA A 100 7.42 -2.94 12.09
N ARG A 101 7.55 -4.25 12.32
CA ARG A 101 8.75 -4.83 12.96
C ARG A 101 9.55 -5.61 11.94
N THR A 102 10.87 -5.40 11.95
CA THR A 102 11.80 -6.28 11.26
C THR A 102 11.84 -7.64 11.94
N ARG A 103 12.50 -8.61 11.29
CA ARG A 103 12.73 -9.92 11.87
C ARG A 103 13.58 -9.84 13.15
N GLU A 104 14.47 -8.85 13.21
CA GLU A 104 15.35 -8.55 14.35
C GLU A 104 14.61 -7.83 15.48
N GLY A 105 13.33 -7.50 15.29
CA GLY A 105 12.48 -6.87 16.30
C GLY A 105 12.55 -5.34 16.33
N GLU A 106 13.27 -4.73 15.38
CA GLU A 106 13.38 -3.27 15.27
C GLU A 106 12.11 -2.66 14.67
N TRP A 107 11.73 -1.49 15.19
CA TRP A 107 10.62 -0.72 14.66
C TRP A 107 11.04 0.06 13.42
N VAL A 108 10.34 -0.19 12.32
CA VAL A 108 10.46 0.55 11.06
C VAL A 108 9.17 1.32 10.78
N LEU A 109 9.32 2.49 10.18
CA LEU A 109 8.23 3.36 9.80
C LEU A 109 8.17 3.40 8.27
N VAL A 110 7.12 2.83 7.70
CA VAL A 110 6.90 2.79 6.25
C VAL A 110 5.93 3.91 5.91
N ARG A 111 6.40 4.93 5.16
CA ARG A 111 5.57 6.06 4.75
C ARG A 111 4.38 5.56 3.93
N LEU A 112 3.19 6.03 4.28
CA LEU A 112 1.99 5.88 3.46
C LEU A 112 1.92 7.08 2.51
N PRO A 113 1.63 6.87 1.21
CA PRO A 113 1.40 7.98 0.28
C PRO A 113 0.22 8.82 0.76
N SER A 114 0.18 10.13 0.47
CA SER A 114 -0.98 10.97 0.77
C SER A 114 -2.12 10.75 -0.26
N ILE A 115 -3.33 11.21 0.05
CA ILE A 115 -4.44 11.14 -0.91
C ILE A 115 -4.11 11.95 -2.16
N GLU A 116 -3.51 13.12 -1.98
CA GLU A 116 -3.11 14.01 -3.08
C GLU A 116 -2.03 13.37 -3.98
N GLU A 117 -1.11 12.59 -3.42
CA GLU A 117 -0.10 11.86 -4.20
C GLU A 117 -0.70 10.71 -5.03
N LEU A 118 -1.87 10.22 -4.63
CA LEU A 118 -2.55 9.11 -5.32
C LEU A 118 -3.55 9.60 -6.37
N GLU A 119 -4.06 10.83 -6.23
CA GLU A 119 -4.97 11.47 -7.20
C GLU A 119 -4.23 12.23 -8.32
N GLY A 120 -2.90 12.31 -8.24
CA GLY A 120 -2.03 13.07 -9.15
C GLY A 120 -1.71 12.40 -10.48
#